data_AF-A0A8F4J6K4-F1
#
_entry.id   AF-A0A8F4J6K4-F1
#
_cell.length_a   1.000
_cell.length_b   1.000
_cell.length_c   1.000
_cell.angle_alpha   90.00
_cell.angle_beta   90.00
_cell.angle_gamma   90.00
#
_symmetry.space_group_name_H-M   'P 1'
#
loop_
_entity.id
_entity.type
_entity.pdbx_description
1 polymer ?
#
loop_
_entity_poly.entity_id
_entity_poly.type
_entity_poly.pdbx_seq_one_letter_code
_entity_poly.pdbx_strand_id
1 'polypeptide(L)'
;MAVVRALLLLYILVIVGVIVLSWFRLAPGSPGDQLFTLLRRVTDPVLDPVRRVIPPLGSPGGPQIDISVTLVLLVLFVIRGLL
;
A
#
# COMPACT_ATOMS: atom_id res chain seq x y z
N MET A 1 -11.92 -5.44 22.24
CA MET A 1 -11.91 -4.19 21.46
C MET A 1 -10.52 -3.60 21.21
N ALA A 2 -9.58 -3.61 22.17
CA ALA A 2 -8.22 -3.05 21.97
C ALA A 2 -7.37 -3.85 20.95
N VAL A 3 -7.41 -5.18 21.01
CA VAL A 3 -6.63 -6.07 20.13
C VAL A 3 -6.96 -5.86 18.64
N VAL A 4 -8.26 -5.79 18.31
CA VAL A 4 -8.72 -5.54 16.93
C VAL A 4 -8.22 -4.19 16.42
N ARG A 5 -8.28 -3.16 17.27
CA ARG A 5 -7.81 -1.81 16.92
C ARG A 5 -6.30 -1.78 16.67
N ALA A 6 -5.52 -2.53 17.46
CA ALA A 6 -4.08 -2.66 17.27
C ALA A 6 -3.72 -3.40 15.97
N LEU A 7 -4.42 -4.50 15.66
CA LEU A 7 -4.23 -5.24 14.41
C LEU A 7 -4.55 -4.39 13.19
N LEU A 8 -5.61 -3.58 13.27
CA LEU A 8 -6.01 -2.69 12.19
C LEU A 8 -4.99 -1.57 11.96
N LEU A 9 -4.45 -0.99 13.04
CA LEU A 9 -3.34 -0.03 12.97
C LEU A 9 -2.08 -0.64 12.35
N LEU A 10 -1.72 -1.86 12.77
CA LEU A 10 -0.58 -2.57 12.21
C LEU A 10 -0.76 -2.81 10.71
N TYR A 11 -1.95 -3.22 10.29
CA TYR A 11 -2.26 -3.43 8.88
C TYR A 11 -2.16 -2.13 8.06
N ILE A 12 -2.63 -1.01 8.60
CA ILE A 12 -2.46 0.32 7.99
C ILE A 12 -0.98 0.66 7.84
N LEU A 13 -0.16 0.42 8.87
CA LEU A 13 1.28 0.67 8.81
C LEU A 13 1.97 -0.17 7.73
N VAL A 14 1.58 -1.43 7.55
CA VAL A 14 2.10 -2.31 6.49
C VAL A 14 1.77 -1.71 5.11
N ILE A 15 0.53 -1.26 4.90
CA ILE A 15 0.13 -0.61 3.64
C ILE A 15 0.93 0.67 3.40
N VAL A 16 1.10 1.52 4.43
CA VAL A 16 1.94 2.73 4.34
C VAL A 16 3.38 2.38 3.99
N GLY A 17 3.94 1.29 4.53
CA GLY A 17 5.26 0.79 4.16
C GLY A 17 5.37 0.44 2.67
N VAL A 18 4.37 -0.26 2.12
CA VAL A 18 4.30 -0.57 0.67
C VAL A 18 4.28 0.72 -0.16
N ILE A 19 3.49 1.70 0.26
CA ILE A 19 3.36 3.01 -0.40
C ILE A 19 4.68 3.76 -0.44
N VAL A 20 5.31 3.91 0.72
CA VAL A 20 6.56 4.66 0.84
C VAL A 20 7.65 4.00 0.01
N LEU A 21 7.75 2.66 0.07
CA LEU A 21 8.72 1.90 -0.68
C LEU A 21 8.47 1.93 -2.19
N SER A 22 7.23 2.04 -2.66
CA SER A 22 6.93 2.11 -4.10
C SER A 22 7.38 3.42 -4.75
N TRP A 23 7.63 4.48 -3.96
CA TRP A 23 8.18 5.75 -4.45
C TRP A 23 9.68 5.68 -4.72
N PHE A 24 10.39 4.75 -4.08
CA PHE A 24 11.81 4.57 -4.28
C PHE A 24 12.06 3.57 -5.42
N ARG A 25 13.04 3.87 -6.27
CA ARG A 25 13.54 2.89 -7.24
C ARG A 25 14.43 1.90 -6.51
N LEU A 26 13.82 0.83 -6.02
CA LEU A 26 14.53 -0.25 -5.33
C LEU A 26 15.30 -1.08 -6.36
N ALA A 27 16.59 -1.33 -6.10
CA ALA A 27 17.38 -2.19 -6.96
C ALA A 27 16.93 -3.65 -6.75
N PRO A 28 16.79 -4.46 -7.82
CA PRO A 28 16.42 -5.87 -7.68
C PRO A 28 17.36 -6.61 -6.73
N GLY A 29 16.80 -7.30 -5.73
CA GLY A 29 17.58 -8.03 -4.72
C GLY A 29 18.14 -7.16 -3.59
N SER A 30 17.94 -5.83 -3.61
CA SER A 30 18.29 -4.97 -2.49
C SER A 30 17.44 -5.28 -1.24
N PRO A 31 17.91 -4.95 -0.02
CA PRO A 31 17.13 -5.13 1.19
C PRO A 31 15.76 -4.43 1.14
N GLY A 32 15.68 -3.28 0.48
CA GLY A 32 14.42 -2.56 0.29
C GLY A 32 13.45 -3.28 -0.64
N ASP A 33 13.94 -3.88 -1.73
CA ASP A 33 13.13 -4.70 -2.67
C ASP A 33 12.59 -5.98 -2.01
N GLN A 34 13.41 -6.63 -1.19
CA GLN A 34 12.99 -7.79 -0.40
C GLN A 34 11.91 -7.42 0.62
N LEU A 35 12.08 -6.30 1.33
CA LEU A 35 11.08 -5.79 2.27
C LEU A 35 9.77 -5.43 1.55
N PHE A 36 9.86 -4.74 0.43
CA PHE A 36 8.70 -4.38 -0.39
C PHE A 36 7.92 -5.63 -0.83
N THR A 37 8.63 -6.66 -1.30
CA THR A 37 8.02 -7.94 -1.71
C THR A 37 7.34 -8.65 -0.54
N LEU A 38 7.93 -8.63 0.66
CA LEU A 38 7.32 -9.22 1.86
C LEU A 38 6.03 -8.49 2.26
N LEU A 39 6.03 -7.16 2.28
CA LEU A 39 4.85 -6.38 2.62
C LEU A 39 3.74 -6.56 1.57
N ARG A 40 4.11 -6.66 0.28
CA ARG A 40 3.17 -6.98 -0.80
C ARG A 40 2.54 -8.36 -0.64
N ARG A 41 3.27 -9.39 -0.23
CA ARG A 41 2.65 -10.71 0.05
C ARG A 41 1.52 -10.67 1.08
N VAL A 42 1.61 -9.77 2.06
CA VAL A 42 0.59 -9.60 3.10
C VAL A 42 -0.58 -8.74 2.59
N THR A 43 -0.30 -7.75 1.76
CA THR A 43 -1.30 -6.76 1.32
C THR A 43 -1.99 -7.14 0.01
N ASP A 44 -1.32 -7.85 -0.88
CA ASP A 44 -1.82 -8.27 -2.19
C ASP A 44 -3.13 -9.11 -2.13
N PRO A 45 -3.37 -10.04 -1.19
CA PRO A 45 -4.65 -10.75 -1.10
C PRO A 45 -5.86 -9.82 -0.95
N VAL A 46 -5.65 -8.66 -0.32
CA VAL A 46 -6.68 -7.64 -0.07
C VAL A 46 -6.65 -6.56 -1.15
N LEU A 47 -5.46 -6.20 -1.64
CA LEU A 47 -5.27 -5.18 -2.65
C LEU A 47 -5.57 -5.67 -4.07
N ASP A 48 -5.39 -6.95 -4.39
CA ASP A 48 -5.60 -7.50 -5.73
C ASP A 48 -7.05 -7.37 -6.22
N PRO A 49 -8.08 -7.70 -5.41
CA PRO A 49 -9.48 -7.43 -5.78
C PRO A 49 -9.71 -5.95 -6.10
N VAL A 50 -9.07 -5.05 -5.36
CA VAL A 50 -9.19 -3.59 -5.55
C VAL A 50 -8.43 -3.13 -6.80
N ARG A 51 -7.23 -3.67 -7.04
CA ARG A 51 -6.39 -3.39 -8.22
C ARG A 51 -7.02 -3.88 -9.52
N ARG A 52 -7.93 -4.87 -9.46
CA ARG A 52 -8.73 -5.27 -10.63
C ARG A 52 -9.72 -4.20 -11.06
N VAL A 53 -10.21 -3.37 -10.13
CA VAL A 53 -11.13 -2.27 -10.42
C VAL A 53 -10.38 -1.00 -10.77
N ILE A 54 -9.29 -0.73 -10.06
CA ILE A 54 -8.45 0.46 -10.26
C ILE A 54 -7.00 -0.01 -10.42
N PRO A 55 -6.61 -0.37 -11.66
CA PRO A 55 -5.25 -0.81 -11.91
C PRO A 55 -4.26 0.29 -11.53
N PRO A 56 -3.08 -0.08 -10.96
CA PRO A 56 -2.05 0.89 -10.64
C PRO A 56 -1.59 1.57 -11.94
N LEU A 57 -1.73 2.89 -11.98
CA LEU A 57 -1.35 3.70 -13.14
C LEU A 57 0.15 3.99 -13.09
N GLY A 58 0.96 3.10 -13.67
CA GLY A 58 2.41 3.26 -13.75
C GLY A 58 3.02 2.40 -14.86
N SER A 59 4.02 2.94 -15.56
CA SER A 59 4.74 2.23 -16.62
C SER A 59 5.60 1.09 -16.06
N PRO A 60 5.70 -0.09 -16.72
CA PRO A 60 6.68 -1.12 -16.38
C PRO A 60 8.10 -0.55 -16.44
N GLY A 61 8.75 -0.37 -15.28
CA GLY A 61 10.11 0.19 -15.16
C GLY A 61 10.20 1.69 -14.82
N GLY A 62 9.06 2.38 -14.64
CA GLY A 62 8.99 3.75 -14.13
C GLY A 62 8.65 3.83 -12.63
N PRO A 63 8.67 5.04 -12.02
CA PRO A 63 8.05 5.25 -10.72
C PRO A 63 6.56 4.90 -10.86
N GLN A 64 6.08 3.90 -10.12
CA GLN A 64 4.66 3.61 -10.03
C GLN A 64 4.04 4.73 -9.19
N ILE A 65 3.43 5.72 -9.85
CA ILE A 65 2.49 6.60 -9.17
C ILE A 65 1.25 5.74 -8.92
N ASP A 66 1.24 5.01 -7.81
CA ASP A 66 0.09 4.20 -7.40
C ASP A 66 -1.09 5.16 -7.12
N ILE A 67 -1.87 5.50 -8.15
CA ILE A 67 -3.07 6.33 -8.02
C ILE A 67 -4.07 5.67 -7.04
N SER A 68 -4.05 4.34 -6.94
CA SER A 68 -4.80 3.55 -5.96
C SER A 68 -4.48 3.96 -4.51
N VAL A 69 -3.25 4.34 -4.22
CA VAL A 69 -2.78 4.73 -2.88
C VAL A 69 -3.25 6.13 -2.50
N THR A 70 -3.16 7.07 -3.44
CA THR A 70 -3.68 8.43 -3.26
C THR A 70 -5.20 8.39 -3.03
N LEU A 71 -5.92 7.51 -3.74
CA LEU A 71 -7.36 7.33 -3.57
C LEU A 71 -7.72 6.76 -2.18
N VAL A 72 -6.96 5.76 -1.70
CA VAL A 72 -7.16 5.19 -0.35
C VAL A 72 -6.86 6.22 0.74
N LEU A 73 -5.82 7.04 0.58
CA LEU A 73 -5.51 8.15 1.49
C LEU A 73 -6.64 9.20 1.50
N LEU A 74 -7.19 9.55 0.34
CA LEU A 74 -8.31 10.47 0.22
C LEU A 74 -9.55 9.94 0.96
N VAL A 75 -9.90 8.67 0.76
CA VAL A 75 -11.05 8.02 1.42
C VAL A 75 -10.86 7.97 2.94
N LEU A 76 -9.66 7.61 3.41
CA LEU A 76 -9.34 7.61 4.85
C LEU A 76 -9.44 9.00 5.48
N PHE A 77 -9.02 10.05 4.75
CA PHE A 77 -9.11 11.43 5.22
C PHE A 77 -10.57 11.89 5.35
N VAL A 78 -11.42 11.52 4.38
CA VAL A 78 -12.86 11.81 4.40
C VAL A 78 -13.57 11.10 5.55
N ILE A 79 -13.27 9.81 5.77
CA ILE A 79 -13.86 9.04 6.88
C ILE A 79 -13.43 9.62 8.23
N ARG A 80 -12.17 10.03 8.38
CA ARG A 80 -11.69 10.68 9.60
C ARG A 80 -12.35 12.04 9.86
N GLY A 81 -12.74 12.78 8.82
CA GLY A 81 -13.45 14.04 8.96
C GLY A 81 -14.94 13.88 9.31
N LEU A 82 -15.51 12.69 9.06
CA LEU A 82 -16.91 12.34 9.33
C LEU A 82 -17.12 11.65 10.69
N LEU A 83 -16.05 11.18 11.31
CA LEU A 83 -16.02 10.54 12.65
C LEU A 83 -15.49 11.52 13.69
#